data_AF-A0A850GNF2-F1
#
_entry.id   AF-A0A850GNF2-F1
#
_cell.length_a   1.000
_cell.length_b   1.000
_cell.length_c   1.000
_cell.angle_alpha   90.00
_cell.angle_beta   90.00
_cell.angle_gamma   90.00
#
_symmetry.space_group_name_H-M   'P 1'
#
loop_
_entity.id
_entity.type
_entity.pdbx_description
1 polymer ?
#
loop_
_entity_poly.entity_id
_entity_poly.type
_entity_poly.pdbx_seq_one_letter_code
_entity_poly.pdbx_strand_id
1 'polypeptide(L)'
;MAVASSCADEFPDTPACDADSGACLVCTEADASACGGSTPACVDNTCVPCSMHEQCPGSACQLEGDDTGTCFAGDALHVDGDAACVSGDGSEDTPFCTLEEAADQIGGGEGVVILHAAGPYNESITIDTGARIAFIAASGEAPEWRNASTSSLRATDSSIVYAHGIDFRSSTTSALSAALSGEAYVTNSIISNTGDIAILANQGHLMLRNTFVSQNESLSAIDVAGGTLDIGYSTIVTGLSINAIGIDCDGGSSGSVRNSIILTAGSAPELDCANVETEGLFLEANAPEAFGEDSTWFVNTTIGDLHLTGNPTEVFDAISTFATWTTGDPLTDIDGDLRVNVDGQPTFVGADVAD
;
A
#
# COMPACT_ATOMS: atom_id res chain seq x y z
N MET A 1 21.78 46.03 6.18
CA MET A 1 21.42 44.62 5.95
C MET A 1 20.00 44.48 6.47
N ALA A 2 19.01 44.39 5.58
CA ALA A 2 17.64 44.10 6.00
C ALA A 2 17.64 42.64 6.44
N VAL A 3 17.30 42.39 7.69
CA VAL A 3 16.98 41.05 8.16
C VAL A 3 15.64 40.74 7.50
N ALA A 4 15.58 39.76 6.61
CA ALA A 4 14.30 39.26 6.14
C ALA A 4 13.62 38.64 7.37
N SER A 5 12.51 39.21 7.82
CA SER A 5 11.63 38.54 8.80
C SER A 5 11.16 37.24 8.15
N SER A 6 11.22 36.14 8.90
CA SER A 6 10.57 34.90 8.48
C SER A 6 9.05 35.07 8.64
N CYS A 7 8.27 34.38 7.81
CA CYS A 7 6.81 34.37 7.94
C CYS A 7 6.38 33.93 9.35
N ALA A 8 7.06 32.94 9.94
CA ALA A 8 6.80 32.47 11.31
C ALA A 8 6.88 33.55 12.40
N ASP A 9 7.83 34.50 12.28
CA ASP A 9 8.00 35.55 13.30
C ASP A 9 6.96 36.67 13.17
N GLU A 10 6.57 37.00 11.94
CA GLU A 10 5.69 38.14 11.65
C GLU A 10 4.20 37.74 11.56
N PHE A 11 3.93 36.51 11.12
CA PHE A 11 2.60 35.96 10.87
C PHE A 11 2.48 34.55 11.46
N PRO A 12 2.23 34.42 12.78
CA PRO A 12 2.20 33.12 13.45
C PRO A 12 1.07 32.19 12.95
N ASP A 13 0.00 32.75 12.36
CA ASP A 13 -1.10 31.97 11.76
C ASP A 13 -0.79 31.49 10.33
N THR A 14 0.26 32.04 9.70
CA THR A 14 0.73 31.66 8.37
C THR A 14 2.26 31.58 8.36
N PRO A 15 2.85 30.63 9.10
CA PRO A 15 4.28 30.63 9.36
C PRO A 15 5.11 30.14 8.15
N ALA A 16 4.49 29.42 7.22
CA ALA A 16 5.16 28.88 6.04
C ALA A 16 5.36 29.98 4.98
N CYS A 17 6.53 29.98 4.33
CA CYS A 17 6.86 30.93 3.29
C CYS A 17 6.81 30.24 1.92
N ASP A 18 5.97 30.75 1.02
CA ASP A 18 5.99 30.33 -0.37
C ASP A 18 7.20 30.94 -1.09
N ALA A 19 8.13 30.09 -1.53
CA ALA A 19 9.37 30.55 -2.14
C ALA A 19 9.14 31.32 -3.45
N ASP A 20 8.05 31.02 -4.17
CA ASP A 20 7.78 31.57 -5.50
C ASP A 20 7.10 32.94 -5.44
N SER A 21 6.07 33.09 -4.61
CA SER A 21 5.33 34.35 -4.46
C SER A 21 5.87 35.25 -3.34
N GLY A 22 6.63 34.69 -2.40
CA GLY A 22 7.01 35.36 -1.15
C GLY A 22 5.85 35.60 -0.20
N ALA A 23 4.69 34.95 -0.44
CA ALA A 23 3.54 35.03 0.45
C ALA A 23 3.73 34.15 1.68
N CYS A 24 3.18 34.61 2.80
CA CYS A 24 3.08 33.79 4.01
C CYS A 24 1.77 33.00 3.95
N LEU A 25 1.89 31.68 4.08
CA LEU A 25 0.81 30.70 3.94
C LEU A 25 0.66 29.90 5.23
N VAL A 26 -0.50 29.28 5.41
CA VAL A 26 -0.72 28.38 6.57
C VAL A 26 0.30 27.26 6.55
N CYS A 27 0.50 26.66 5.39
CA CYS A 27 1.46 25.60 5.16
C CYS A 27 1.89 25.61 3.69
N THR A 28 2.96 24.89 3.38
CA THR A 28 3.34 24.47 2.02
C THR A 28 3.63 22.97 2.04
N GLU A 29 3.77 22.34 0.87
CA GLU A 29 4.20 20.93 0.80
C GLU A 29 5.55 20.70 1.50
N ALA A 30 6.45 21.70 1.45
CA ALA A 30 7.75 21.64 2.10
C ALA A 30 7.73 22.01 3.59
N ASP A 31 6.65 22.65 4.08
CA ASP A 31 6.50 23.08 5.47
C ASP A 31 5.04 22.93 5.93
N ALA A 32 4.73 21.74 6.44
CA ALA A 32 3.45 21.44 7.10
C ALA A 32 3.53 21.60 8.63
N SER A 33 4.55 22.29 9.17
CA SER A 33 4.79 22.36 10.63
C SER A 33 3.68 23.07 11.41
N ALA A 34 2.88 23.90 10.74
CA ALA A 34 1.68 24.54 11.29
C ALA A 34 0.44 23.62 11.31
N CYS A 35 0.46 22.54 10.53
CA CYS A 35 -0.59 21.54 10.49
C CYS A 35 -0.41 20.53 11.63
N GLY A 36 -1.51 20.04 12.18
CA GLY A 36 -1.48 19.16 13.34
C GLY A 36 -2.86 18.67 13.75
N GLY A 37 -2.91 17.80 14.76
CA GLY A 37 -4.15 17.18 15.21
C GLY A 37 -4.82 16.39 14.08
N SER A 38 -6.09 16.69 13.81
CA SER A 38 -6.88 16.04 12.76
C SER A 38 -6.62 16.55 11.34
N THR A 39 -5.70 17.50 11.18
CA THR A 39 -5.33 18.03 9.86
C THR A 39 -3.80 18.18 9.77
N PRO A 40 -3.04 17.07 9.71
CA PRO A 40 -1.58 17.12 9.71
C PRO A 40 -0.97 17.40 8.33
N ALA A 41 -1.72 17.19 7.24
CA ALA A 41 -1.22 17.32 5.87
C ALA A 41 -1.45 18.74 5.33
N CYS A 42 -0.59 19.19 4.40
CA CYS A 42 -0.80 20.42 3.65
C CYS A 42 -1.19 20.11 2.21
N VAL A 43 -2.37 20.57 1.78
CA VAL A 43 -2.83 20.48 0.38
C VAL A 43 -3.40 21.83 -0.02
N ASP A 44 -2.97 22.36 -1.17
CA ASP A 44 -3.36 23.68 -1.67
C ASP A 44 -3.21 24.78 -0.60
N ASN A 45 -2.11 24.72 0.15
CA ASN A 45 -1.78 25.65 1.24
C ASN A 45 -2.79 25.69 2.39
N THR A 46 -3.56 24.61 2.55
CA THR A 46 -4.56 24.41 3.60
C THR A 46 -4.25 23.12 4.36
N CYS A 47 -4.37 23.16 5.69
CA CYS A 47 -4.24 21.94 6.49
C CYS A 47 -5.47 21.05 6.30
N VAL A 48 -5.24 19.79 5.94
CA VAL A 48 -6.26 18.76 5.68
C VAL A 48 -5.91 17.48 6.43
N PRO A 49 -6.89 16.57 6.67
CA PRO A 49 -6.58 15.23 7.18
C PRO A 49 -5.60 14.52 6.23
N CYS A 50 -4.69 13.70 6.78
CA CYS A 50 -3.83 12.90 5.91
C CYS A 50 -4.64 11.82 5.20
N SER A 51 -4.18 11.43 4.01
CA SER A 51 -4.73 10.36 3.19
C SER A 51 -3.65 9.41 2.67
N MET A 52 -2.38 9.69 2.98
CA MET A 52 -1.21 8.87 2.61
C MET A 52 -0.13 8.99 3.70
N HIS A 53 0.72 7.99 3.86
CA HIS A 53 1.66 7.93 4.98
C HIS A 53 2.74 9.02 4.90
N GLU A 54 3.11 9.43 3.69
CA GLU A 54 4.11 10.46 3.39
C GLU A 54 3.70 11.86 3.87
N GLN A 55 2.40 12.08 4.10
CA GLN A 55 1.88 13.31 4.70
C GLN A 55 2.08 13.40 6.21
N CYS A 56 2.69 12.37 6.82
CA CYS A 56 3.02 12.31 8.24
C CYS A 56 4.55 12.19 8.44
N PRO A 57 5.32 13.28 8.28
CA PRO A 57 6.77 13.24 8.45
C PRO A 57 7.18 12.67 9.82
N GLY A 58 8.04 11.65 9.81
CA GLY A 58 8.52 10.97 11.02
C GLY A 58 7.55 9.94 11.61
N SER A 59 6.44 9.65 10.94
CA SER A 59 5.42 8.71 11.38
C SER A 59 4.66 8.15 10.18
N ALA A 60 3.39 7.78 10.35
CA ALA A 60 2.50 7.28 9.31
C ALA A 60 1.10 7.88 9.46
N CYS A 61 0.36 7.96 8.37
CA CYS A 61 -1.07 8.32 8.42
C CYS A 61 -1.91 7.14 8.91
N GLN A 62 -2.90 7.41 9.74
CA GLN A 62 -3.95 6.45 10.07
C GLN A 62 -4.98 6.49 8.94
N LEU A 63 -4.90 5.52 8.03
CA LEU A 63 -5.73 5.52 6.81
C LEU A 63 -7.19 5.11 7.08
N GLU A 64 -7.43 4.42 8.20
CA GLU A 64 -8.74 3.89 8.58
C GLU A 64 -8.87 3.79 10.11
N GLY A 65 -10.10 3.55 10.58
CA GLY A 65 -10.46 3.49 12.00
C GLY A 65 -10.92 4.83 12.59
N ASP A 66 -11.06 4.89 13.92
CA ASP A 66 -11.61 6.07 14.61
C ASP A 66 -10.72 7.33 14.47
N ASP A 67 -9.43 7.15 14.22
CA ASP A 67 -8.44 8.23 14.11
C ASP A 67 -8.04 8.53 12.66
N THR A 68 -8.86 8.09 11.70
CA THR A 68 -8.61 8.28 10.26
C THR A 68 -8.25 9.72 9.94
N GLY A 69 -7.15 9.89 9.20
CA GLY A 69 -6.65 11.18 8.74
C GLY A 69 -5.81 11.95 9.77
N THR A 70 -5.42 11.29 10.86
CA THR A 70 -4.39 11.77 11.79
C THR A 70 -3.08 11.01 11.58
N CYS A 71 -1.96 11.56 12.07
CA CYS A 71 -0.70 10.82 12.12
C CYS A 71 -0.62 9.98 13.40
N PHE A 72 0.05 8.82 13.33
CA PHE A 72 0.41 8.07 14.54
C PHE A 72 1.23 8.93 15.50
N ALA A 73 0.96 8.78 16.80
CA ALA A 73 1.70 9.47 17.83
C ALA A 73 3.01 8.73 18.19
N GLY A 74 3.99 9.49 18.69
CA GLY A 74 5.29 8.94 19.10
C GLY A 74 6.32 8.92 17.98
N ASP A 75 7.55 8.60 18.35
CA ASP A 75 8.65 8.45 17.40
C ASP A 75 8.56 7.06 16.74
N ALA A 76 8.83 7.00 15.43
CA ALA A 76 8.87 5.73 14.72
C ALA A 76 10.09 4.89 15.17
N LEU A 77 9.90 3.58 15.24
CA LEU A 77 10.98 2.63 15.49
C LEU A 77 11.62 2.22 14.16
N HIS A 78 12.94 2.17 14.09
CA HIS A 78 13.67 1.78 12.91
C HIS A 78 14.14 0.34 13.02
N VAL A 79 14.02 -0.41 11.93
CA VAL A 79 14.55 -1.76 11.79
C VAL A 79 15.50 -1.78 10.59
N ASP A 80 16.74 -2.21 10.83
CA ASP A 80 17.77 -2.38 9.80
C ASP A 80 18.57 -3.64 10.11
N GLY A 81 18.32 -4.71 9.35
CA GLY A 81 18.98 -6.01 9.53
C GLY A 81 20.47 -6.04 9.18
N ASP A 82 20.98 -5.02 8.48
CA ASP A 82 22.40 -4.89 8.09
C ASP A 82 23.18 -3.95 9.02
N ALA A 83 22.48 -3.16 9.85
CA ALA A 83 23.08 -2.28 10.84
C ALA A 83 23.79 -3.04 11.97
N ALA A 84 24.67 -2.34 12.69
CA ALA A 84 25.27 -2.84 13.92
C ALA A 84 24.30 -2.67 15.11
N CYS A 85 23.13 -3.29 15.04
CA CYS A 85 21.98 -3.10 15.95
C CYS A 85 22.10 -3.86 17.29
N VAL A 86 23.32 -3.96 17.86
CA VAL A 86 23.54 -4.60 19.16
C VAL A 86 22.86 -3.76 20.25
N SER A 87 21.71 -4.23 20.74
CA SER A 87 20.86 -3.56 21.73
C SER A 87 20.41 -2.15 21.30
N GLY A 88 19.93 -2.03 20.06
CA GLY A 88 19.29 -0.81 19.59
C GLY A 88 18.12 -0.40 20.48
N ASP A 89 17.88 0.90 20.58
CA ASP A 89 16.68 1.45 21.24
C ASP A 89 15.54 1.70 20.25
N GLY A 90 15.75 1.35 18.97
CA GLY A 90 14.80 1.55 17.89
C GLY A 90 14.86 2.94 17.28
N SER A 91 15.76 3.83 17.71
CA SER A 91 16.00 5.08 16.99
C SER A 91 16.71 4.83 15.65
N GLU A 92 16.67 5.81 14.74
CA GLU A 92 17.38 5.77 13.46
C GLU A 92 18.90 5.55 13.63
N ASP A 93 19.51 6.13 14.68
CA ASP A 93 20.94 5.98 14.97
C ASP A 93 21.28 4.59 15.54
N THR A 94 20.34 3.96 16.25
CA THR A 94 20.49 2.64 16.87
C THR A 94 19.25 1.77 16.63
N PRO A 95 19.03 1.32 15.37
CA PRO A 95 17.82 0.59 14.99
C PRO A 95 17.78 -0.80 15.63
N PHE A 96 16.61 -1.43 15.60
CA PHE A 96 16.47 -2.86 15.89
C PHE A 96 16.98 -3.71 14.72
N CYS A 97 17.34 -4.96 15.00
CA CYS A 97 17.76 -5.90 13.95
C CYS A 97 16.60 -6.69 13.36
N THR A 98 15.50 -6.80 14.11
CA THR A 98 14.38 -7.68 13.77
C THR A 98 13.06 -6.94 13.86
N LEU A 99 12.09 -7.40 13.07
CA LEU A 99 10.72 -6.89 13.11
C LEU A 99 10.03 -7.29 14.42
N GLU A 100 10.35 -8.47 14.97
CA GLU A 100 9.84 -8.96 16.25
C GLU A 100 10.24 -8.03 17.41
N GLU A 101 11.49 -7.57 17.49
CA GLU A 101 11.94 -6.62 18.52
C GLU A 101 11.16 -5.31 18.48
N ALA A 102 10.92 -4.76 17.28
CA ALA A 102 10.17 -3.52 17.13
C ALA A 102 8.68 -3.70 17.48
N ALA A 103 8.07 -4.81 17.03
CA ALA A 103 6.69 -5.13 17.36
C ALA A 103 6.49 -5.36 18.87
N ASP A 104 7.41 -6.07 19.52
CA ASP A 104 7.40 -6.30 20.98
C ASP A 104 7.55 -4.99 21.77
N GLN A 105 8.36 -4.05 21.28
CA GLN A 105 8.56 -2.74 21.89
C GLN A 105 7.27 -1.88 21.84
N ILE A 106 6.47 -2.01 20.78
CA ILE A 106 5.13 -1.39 20.68
C ILE A 106 4.11 -2.14 21.56
N GLY A 107 4.16 -3.47 21.52
CA GLY A 107 3.25 -4.35 22.25
C GLY A 107 1.79 -4.16 21.83
N GLY A 108 0.88 -4.18 22.80
CA GLY A 108 -0.57 -4.02 22.57
C GLY A 108 -1.04 -2.59 22.27
N GLY A 109 -0.12 -1.69 21.91
CA GLY A 109 -0.38 -0.26 21.68
C GLY A 109 -0.53 0.09 20.21
N GLU A 110 -0.23 1.36 19.91
CA GLU A 110 -0.10 1.86 18.55
C GLU A 110 1.35 2.29 18.28
N GLY A 111 1.83 2.11 17.05
CA GLY A 111 3.19 2.53 16.70
C GLY A 111 3.54 2.37 15.23
N VAL A 112 4.65 2.98 14.82
CA VAL A 112 5.19 2.92 13.47
C VAL A 112 6.56 2.25 13.50
N VAL A 113 6.79 1.36 12.54
CA VAL A 113 8.06 0.71 12.28
C VAL A 113 8.52 1.12 10.88
N ILE A 114 9.66 1.81 10.78
CA ILE A 114 10.34 2.12 9.53
C ILE A 114 11.31 0.98 9.21
N LEU A 115 11.12 0.34 8.06
CA LEU A 115 11.94 -0.77 7.58
C LEU A 115 12.96 -0.24 6.59
N HIS A 116 14.23 -0.43 6.91
CA HIS A 116 15.31 -0.19 5.96
C HIS A 116 15.56 -1.43 5.12
N ALA A 117 15.91 -1.23 3.85
CA ALA A 117 16.35 -2.27 2.94
C ALA A 117 17.67 -2.87 3.44
N ALA A 118 17.55 -4.09 3.95
CA ALA A 118 18.65 -4.93 4.35
C ALA A 118 18.65 -6.23 3.53
N GLY A 119 19.43 -7.22 3.96
CA GLY A 119 19.09 -8.60 3.64
C GLY A 119 17.61 -8.91 3.96
N PRO A 120 16.96 -9.88 3.28
CA PRO A 120 15.53 -10.11 3.44
C PRO A 120 15.11 -10.43 4.87
N TYR A 121 14.10 -9.71 5.37
CA TYR A 121 13.47 -10.00 6.65
C TYR A 121 12.76 -11.34 6.53
N ASN A 122 13.20 -12.34 7.30
CA ASN A 122 12.67 -13.71 7.27
C ASN A 122 11.98 -14.05 8.59
N GLU A 123 10.95 -13.28 8.91
CA GLU A 123 10.23 -13.32 10.17
C GLU A 123 8.73 -13.49 9.94
N SER A 124 8.04 -14.07 10.92
CA SER A 124 6.57 -14.17 10.92
C SER A 124 6.05 -13.32 12.06
N ILE A 125 5.41 -12.21 11.73
CA ILE A 125 4.90 -11.27 12.71
C ILE A 125 3.39 -11.41 12.79
N THR A 126 2.89 -11.66 13.99
CA THR A 126 1.46 -11.65 14.29
C THR A 126 1.17 -10.48 15.20
N ILE A 127 0.33 -9.57 14.72
CA ILE A 127 -0.24 -8.50 15.51
C ILE A 127 -1.62 -8.97 15.98
N ASP A 128 -1.87 -8.85 17.27
CA ASP A 128 -3.08 -9.34 17.92
C ASP A 128 -3.60 -8.32 18.95
N THR A 129 -4.59 -8.75 19.74
CA THR A 129 -5.06 -8.04 20.94
C THR A 129 -5.46 -6.57 20.74
N GLY A 130 -5.90 -6.21 19.54
CA GLY A 130 -6.33 -4.84 19.21
C GLY A 130 -5.19 -3.84 18.98
N ALA A 131 -3.93 -4.30 18.87
CA ALA A 131 -2.80 -3.42 18.56
C ALA A 131 -2.91 -2.82 17.16
N ARG A 132 -2.30 -1.65 16.95
CA ARG A 132 -2.30 -0.91 15.68
C ARG A 132 -0.87 -0.59 15.24
N ILE A 133 -0.32 -1.31 14.28
CA ILE A 133 1.09 -1.15 13.88
C ILE A 133 1.20 -0.85 12.39
N ALA A 134 1.93 0.21 12.04
CA ALA A 134 2.28 0.52 10.66
C ALA A 134 3.72 0.11 10.36
N PHE A 135 3.92 -0.74 9.34
CA PHE A 135 5.22 -1.09 8.79
C PHE A 135 5.42 -0.34 7.48
N ILE A 136 6.37 0.60 7.45
CA ILE A 136 6.57 1.54 6.34
C ILE A 136 8.00 1.38 5.84
N ALA A 137 8.21 1.26 4.54
CA ALA A 137 9.55 1.32 3.97
C ALA A 137 10.20 2.69 4.21
N ALA A 138 11.51 2.68 4.50
CA ALA A 138 12.28 3.90 4.51
C ALA A 138 12.25 4.58 3.13
N SER A 139 12.38 5.91 3.11
CA SER A 139 12.23 6.70 1.88
C SER A 139 13.24 6.27 0.80
N GLY A 140 12.73 5.90 -0.38
CA GLY A 140 13.55 5.45 -1.51
C GLY A 140 14.11 4.03 -1.37
N GLU A 141 13.65 3.29 -0.37
CA GLU A 141 14.06 1.91 -0.11
C GLU A 141 12.90 0.94 -0.38
N ALA A 142 13.22 -0.30 -0.71
CA ALA A 142 12.26 -1.38 -0.99
C ALA A 142 12.65 -2.62 -0.17
N PRO A 143 12.35 -2.66 1.14
CA PRO A 143 12.71 -3.78 2.00
C PRO A 143 11.97 -5.06 1.58
N GLU A 144 12.72 -6.16 1.42
CA GLU A 144 12.15 -7.49 1.14
C GLU A 144 11.70 -8.15 2.46
N TRP A 145 10.43 -8.54 2.54
CA TRP A 145 9.89 -9.33 3.65
C TRP A 145 9.36 -10.67 3.16
N ARG A 146 10.04 -11.75 3.55
CA ARG A 146 9.66 -13.11 3.22
C ARG A 146 9.44 -13.97 4.44
N ASN A 147 8.82 -15.13 4.25
CA ASN A 147 8.77 -16.12 5.31
C ASN A 147 8.83 -17.55 4.78
N ALA A 148 9.93 -18.25 5.10
CA ALA A 148 10.14 -19.63 4.64
C ALA A 148 9.31 -20.71 5.39
N SER A 149 8.33 -20.33 6.22
CA SER A 149 7.59 -21.27 7.08
C SER A 149 6.08 -21.07 7.17
N THR A 150 5.58 -19.84 7.03
CA THR A 150 4.15 -19.50 7.10
C THR A 150 3.88 -18.12 6.46
N SER A 151 2.90 -17.37 6.97
CA SER A 151 2.64 -15.99 6.59
C SER A 151 3.73 -15.02 7.09
N SER A 152 4.10 -14.01 6.30
CA SER A 152 5.04 -12.96 6.75
C SER A 152 4.40 -12.05 7.80
N LEU A 153 3.23 -11.50 7.51
CA LEU A 153 2.49 -10.60 8.39
C LEU A 153 1.05 -11.08 8.61
N ARG A 154 0.61 -11.10 9.87
CA ARG A 154 -0.76 -11.47 10.25
C ARG A 154 -1.39 -10.45 11.18
N ALA A 155 -2.59 -10.00 10.86
CA ALA A 155 -3.47 -9.23 11.74
C ALA A 155 -4.59 -10.14 12.27
N THR A 156 -4.77 -10.19 13.58
CA THR A 156 -5.78 -11.03 14.27
C THR A 156 -6.47 -10.29 15.41
N ASP A 157 -7.63 -10.78 15.84
CA ASP A 157 -8.29 -10.35 17.08
C ASP A 157 -8.46 -8.82 17.19
N SER A 158 -9.05 -8.21 16.14
CA SER A 158 -9.28 -6.76 16.03
C SER A 158 -8.03 -5.89 15.98
N SER A 159 -6.85 -6.46 15.75
CA SER A 159 -5.65 -5.67 15.45
C SER A 159 -5.74 -5.02 14.07
N ILE A 160 -5.02 -3.91 13.88
CA ILE A 160 -4.88 -3.23 12.61
C ILE A 160 -3.40 -3.21 12.21
N VAL A 161 -3.09 -3.64 10.98
CA VAL A 161 -1.74 -3.50 10.41
C VAL A 161 -1.77 -2.65 9.15
N TYR A 162 -0.79 -1.76 9.03
CA TYR A 162 -0.51 -1.05 7.78
C TYR A 162 0.80 -1.56 7.20
N ALA A 163 0.87 -1.74 5.89
CA ALA A 163 2.08 -2.07 5.15
C ALA A 163 2.21 -1.12 3.96
N HIS A 164 3.36 -0.45 3.84
CA HIS A 164 3.60 0.54 2.80
C HIS A 164 5.00 0.45 2.23
N GLY A 165 5.14 0.38 0.89
CA GLY A 165 6.46 0.34 0.25
C GLY A 165 7.21 -0.99 0.41
N ILE A 166 6.54 -2.05 0.89
CA ILE A 166 7.21 -3.31 1.25
C ILE A 166 7.11 -4.31 0.08
N ASP A 167 8.20 -5.02 -0.18
CA ASP A 167 8.23 -6.11 -1.15
C ASP A 167 8.09 -7.46 -0.44
N PHE A 168 6.87 -7.99 -0.41
CA PHE A 168 6.60 -9.31 0.12
C PHE A 168 6.89 -10.39 -0.91
N ARG A 169 7.91 -11.21 -0.68
CA ARG A 169 8.31 -12.29 -1.61
C ARG A 169 8.37 -13.65 -0.93
N SER A 170 8.13 -14.72 -1.67
CA SER A 170 8.57 -16.07 -1.29
C SER A 170 8.09 -16.57 0.08
N SER A 171 6.93 -16.09 0.54
CA SER A 171 6.30 -16.59 1.78
C SER A 171 5.64 -17.94 1.52
N THR A 172 5.89 -18.95 2.35
CA THR A 172 5.44 -20.32 2.03
C THR A 172 3.93 -20.52 2.06
N THR A 173 3.20 -19.73 2.86
CA THR A 173 1.73 -19.79 2.91
C THR A 173 1.11 -18.55 2.28
N SER A 174 1.31 -17.39 2.90
CA SER A 174 0.86 -16.11 2.34
C SER A 174 1.82 -14.98 2.66
N ALA A 175 1.81 -13.90 1.89
CA ALA A 175 2.54 -12.70 2.31
C ALA A 175 1.85 -12.10 3.53
N LEU A 176 0.52 -11.92 3.41
CA LEU A 176 -0.29 -11.27 4.41
C LEU A 176 -1.53 -12.10 4.76
N SER A 177 -1.99 -11.99 6.01
CA SER A 177 -3.29 -12.52 6.41
C SER A 177 -4.01 -11.60 7.40
N ALA A 178 -5.28 -11.30 7.13
CA ALA A 178 -6.20 -10.65 8.06
C ALA A 178 -7.23 -11.68 8.53
N ALA A 179 -7.30 -11.96 9.83
CA ALA A 179 -8.18 -13.00 10.36
C ALA A 179 -8.88 -12.59 11.65
N LEU A 180 -10.01 -13.23 11.98
CA LEU A 180 -10.67 -13.06 13.28
C LEU A 180 -10.89 -11.58 13.65
N SER A 181 -11.49 -10.82 12.72
CA SER A 181 -11.71 -9.37 12.80
C SER A 181 -10.45 -8.50 12.79
N GLY A 182 -9.27 -9.06 12.53
CA GLY A 182 -8.08 -8.28 12.19
C GLY A 182 -8.20 -7.60 10.84
N GLU A 183 -7.49 -6.48 10.68
CA GLU A 183 -7.57 -5.60 9.52
C GLU A 183 -6.17 -5.36 8.95
N ALA A 184 -6.04 -5.38 7.63
CA ALA A 184 -4.79 -5.13 6.95
C ALA A 184 -4.94 -4.11 5.82
N TYR A 185 -4.10 -3.08 5.87
CA TYR A 185 -4.07 -1.97 4.93
C TYR A 185 -2.75 -1.97 4.19
N VAL A 186 -2.76 -2.33 2.91
CA VAL A 186 -1.54 -2.41 2.09
C VAL A 186 -1.58 -1.33 1.02
N THR A 187 -0.49 -0.56 0.96
CA THR A 187 -0.32 0.50 -0.04
C THR A 187 1.05 0.43 -0.67
N ASN A 188 1.18 0.84 -1.93
CA ASN A 188 2.47 1.00 -2.63
C ASN A 188 3.42 -0.20 -2.44
N SER A 189 2.88 -1.42 -2.45
CA SER A 189 3.65 -2.63 -2.10
C SER A 189 3.65 -3.62 -3.25
N ILE A 190 4.61 -4.53 -3.22
CA ILE A 190 4.69 -5.65 -4.15
C ILE A 190 4.47 -6.93 -3.35
N ILE A 191 3.59 -7.79 -3.83
CA ILE A 191 3.34 -9.10 -3.25
C ILE A 191 3.53 -10.13 -4.35
N SER A 192 4.54 -11.00 -4.20
CA SER A 192 4.86 -11.97 -5.25
C SER A 192 5.34 -13.33 -4.75
N ASN A 193 5.15 -14.36 -5.58
CA ASN A 193 5.75 -15.69 -5.41
C ASN A 193 5.48 -16.33 -4.05
N THR A 194 4.25 -16.29 -3.55
CA THR A 194 3.91 -16.97 -2.31
C THR A 194 3.56 -18.45 -2.59
N GLY A 195 3.83 -19.33 -1.63
CA GLY A 195 3.71 -20.78 -1.83
C GLY A 195 2.27 -21.30 -1.90
N ASP A 196 1.31 -20.62 -1.24
CA ASP A 196 -0.11 -20.97 -1.36
C ASP A 196 -0.92 -19.80 -1.96
N ILE A 197 -1.43 -18.90 -1.12
CA ILE A 197 -2.31 -17.77 -1.48
C ILE A 197 -1.51 -16.48 -1.23
N ALA A 198 -1.56 -15.48 -2.10
CA ALA A 198 -0.80 -14.25 -1.86
C ALA A 198 -1.30 -13.52 -0.61
N ILE A 199 -2.62 -13.36 -0.49
CA ILE A 199 -3.28 -12.67 0.61
C ILE A 199 -4.53 -13.42 1.05
N LEU A 200 -4.67 -13.64 2.37
CA LEU A 200 -5.81 -14.33 2.96
C LEU A 200 -6.59 -13.42 3.92
N ALA A 201 -7.86 -13.16 3.62
CA ALA A 201 -8.79 -12.45 4.51
C ALA A 201 -9.86 -13.42 5.04
N ASN A 202 -9.68 -13.94 6.26
CA ASN A 202 -10.58 -14.93 6.87
C ASN A 202 -11.31 -14.35 8.10
N GLN A 203 -12.54 -13.87 7.88
CA GLN A 203 -13.32 -13.11 8.87
C GLN A 203 -12.63 -11.81 9.29
N GLY A 204 -11.73 -11.27 8.45
CA GLY A 204 -11.04 -10.01 8.64
C GLY A 204 -11.35 -9.00 7.53
N HIS A 205 -10.69 -7.85 7.56
CA HIS A 205 -10.77 -6.81 6.54
C HIS A 205 -9.44 -6.66 5.79
N LEU A 206 -9.51 -6.51 4.47
CA LEU A 206 -8.36 -6.24 3.61
C LEU A 206 -8.59 -4.97 2.79
N MET A 207 -7.67 -4.02 2.87
CA MET A 207 -7.58 -2.91 1.90
C MET A 207 -6.29 -3.03 1.09
N LEU A 208 -6.40 -2.97 -0.23
CA LEU A 208 -5.25 -2.83 -1.13
C LEU A 208 -5.40 -1.54 -1.92
N ARG A 209 -4.38 -0.70 -1.91
CA ARG A 209 -4.31 0.45 -2.82
C ARG A 209 -2.96 0.49 -3.51
N ASN A 210 -2.95 0.77 -4.81
CA ASN A 210 -1.70 1.06 -5.52
C ASN A 210 -0.63 -0.03 -5.31
N THR A 211 -1.07 -1.28 -5.40
CA THR A 211 -0.27 -2.46 -5.02
C THR A 211 -0.22 -3.45 -6.17
N PHE A 212 0.92 -4.11 -6.33
CA PHE A 212 1.08 -5.25 -7.23
C PHE A 212 0.88 -6.55 -6.47
N VAL A 213 0.07 -7.44 -7.02
CA VAL A 213 -0.07 -8.82 -6.52
C VAL A 213 0.15 -9.76 -7.69
N SER A 214 1.22 -10.54 -7.63
CA SER A 214 1.51 -11.59 -8.59
C SER A 214 1.56 -12.95 -7.94
N GLN A 215 0.81 -13.92 -8.48
CA GLN A 215 0.86 -15.30 -8.03
C GLN A 215 1.06 -16.27 -9.20
N ASN A 216 2.06 -17.16 -9.06
CA ASN A 216 2.42 -18.13 -10.10
C ASN A 216 1.87 -19.55 -9.82
N GLU A 217 1.24 -19.74 -8.66
CA GLU A 217 0.69 -21.03 -8.25
C GLU A 217 -0.71 -21.30 -8.83
N SER A 218 -1.22 -22.52 -8.61
CA SER A 218 -2.58 -22.93 -9.03
C SER A 218 -3.70 -22.52 -8.07
N LEU A 219 -3.44 -21.55 -7.20
CA LEU A 219 -4.35 -21.07 -6.18
C LEU A 219 -4.73 -19.61 -6.45
N SER A 220 -5.74 -19.14 -5.72
CA SER A 220 -6.20 -17.77 -5.82
C SER A 220 -5.11 -16.79 -5.38
N ALA A 221 -5.02 -15.62 -6.02
CA ALA A 221 -4.09 -14.59 -5.54
C ALA A 221 -4.59 -14.03 -4.20
N ILE A 222 -5.89 -13.74 -4.14
CA ILE A 222 -6.57 -13.27 -2.94
C ILE A 222 -7.73 -14.21 -2.64
N ASP A 223 -7.80 -14.68 -1.39
CA ASP A 223 -8.90 -15.49 -0.88
C ASP A 223 -9.59 -14.78 0.29
N VAL A 224 -10.90 -14.62 0.20
CA VAL A 224 -11.73 -13.94 1.19
C VAL A 224 -12.84 -14.88 1.68
N ALA A 225 -12.75 -15.26 2.95
CA ALA A 225 -13.68 -16.18 3.60
C ALA A 225 -14.38 -15.50 4.79
N GLY A 226 -15.65 -15.15 4.63
CA GLY A 226 -16.44 -14.43 5.64
C GLY A 226 -15.90 -13.06 6.03
N GLY A 227 -15.04 -12.45 5.20
CA GLY A 227 -14.38 -11.17 5.45
C GLY A 227 -14.87 -10.04 4.54
N THR A 228 -14.18 -8.90 4.57
CA THR A 228 -14.43 -7.78 3.65
C THR A 228 -13.17 -7.33 2.92
N LEU A 229 -13.36 -6.77 1.73
CA LEU A 229 -12.24 -6.26 0.92
C LEU A 229 -12.57 -4.87 0.31
N ASP A 230 -11.56 -4.00 0.22
CA ASP A 230 -11.58 -2.75 -0.55
C ASP A 230 -10.30 -2.69 -1.39
N ILE A 231 -10.41 -2.80 -2.71
CA ILE A 231 -9.26 -2.80 -3.61
C ILE A 231 -9.40 -1.64 -4.58
N GLY A 232 -8.42 -0.74 -4.58
CA GLY A 232 -8.35 0.42 -5.47
C GLY A 232 -7.02 0.47 -6.21
N TYR A 233 -7.01 0.81 -7.50
CA TYR A 233 -5.76 1.03 -8.25
C TYR A 233 -4.72 -0.06 -8.02
N SER A 234 -5.12 -1.33 -8.01
CA SER A 234 -4.18 -2.43 -7.81
C SER A 234 -4.07 -3.26 -9.09
N THR A 235 -2.89 -3.83 -9.33
CA THR A 235 -2.66 -4.73 -10.47
C THR A 235 -2.47 -6.13 -9.92
N ILE A 236 -3.42 -7.01 -10.21
CA ILE A 236 -3.46 -8.38 -9.73
C ILE A 236 -3.31 -9.29 -10.94
N VAL A 237 -2.23 -10.06 -10.98
CA VAL A 237 -1.97 -11.04 -12.03
C VAL A 237 -1.78 -12.39 -11.37
N THR A 238 -2.53 -13.39 -11.80
CA THR A 238 -2.36 -14.74 -11.29
C THR A 238 -2.45 -15.79 -12.38
N GLY A 239 -2.18 -17.03 -12.01
CA GLY A 239 -2.65 -18.16 -12.76
C GLY A 239 -2.01 -18.28 -14.13
N LEU A 240 -0.68 -18.40 -14.14
CA LEU A 240 0.05 -19.10 -15.20
C LEU A 240 -0.27 -20.62 -15.22
N SER A 241 -1.39 -21.03 -14.61
CA SER A 241 -1.92 -22.39 -14.56
C SER A 241 -3.45 -22.36 -14.62
N ILE A 242 -4.08 -23.47 -15.04
CA ILE A 242 -5.48 -23.47 -15.51
C ILE A 242 -6.58 -23.17 -14.47
N ASN A 243 -6.28 -23.18 -13.16
CA ASN A 243 -7.30 -23.15 -12.08
C ASN A 243 -7.18 -21.95 -11.12
N ALA A 244 -6.24 -21.02 -11.34
CA ALA A 244 -6.02 -19.92 -10.40
C ALA A 244 -6.98 -18.75 -10.67
N ILE A 245 -7.68 -18.33 -9.61
CA ILE A 245 -8.64 -17.23 -9.60
C ILE A 245 -7.92 -15.96 -9.13
N GLY A 246 -8.17 -14.79 -9.74
CA GLY A 246 -7.59 -13.54 -9.26
C GLY A 246 -8.00 -13.25 -7.82
N ILE A 247 -9.31 -13.13 -7.60
CA ILE A 247 -9.91 -12.94 -6.28
C ILE A 247 -11.07 -13.94 -6.10
N ASP A 248 -10.96 -14.78 -5.09
CA ASP A 248 -11.98 -15.77 -4.71
C ASP A 248 -12.66 -15.33 -3.41
N CYS A 249 -13.99 -15.31 -3.39
CA CYS A 249 -14.78 -14.94 -2.22
C CYS A 249 -15.86 -15.97 -1.92
N ASP A 250 -16.01 -16.32 -0.64
CA ASP A 250 -17.17 -17.10 -0.22
C ASP A 250 -18.47 -16.26 -0.16
N GLY A 251 -19.60 -16.95 0.01
CA GLY A 251 -20.92 -16.29 0.07
C GLY A 251 -21.14 -15.39 1.29
N GLY A 252 -20.24 -15.41 2.28
CA GLY A 252 -20.28 -14.53 3.45
C GLY A 252 -19.47 -13.24 3.28
N SER A 253 -18.69 -13.14 2.21
CA SER A 253 -17.79 -12.02 1.96
C SER A 253 -18.45 -10.90 1.16
N SER A 254 -18.00 -9.66 1.35
CA SER A 254 -18.52 -8.46 0.68
C SER A 254 -17.44 -7.39 0.54
N GLY A 255 -17.64 -6.39 -0.33
CA GLY A 255 -16.64 -5.34 -0.48
C GLY A 255 -16.75 -4.57 -1.78
N SER A 256 -15.65 -3.92 -2.17
CA SER A 256 -15.52 -3.17 -3.41
C SER A 256 -14.17 -3.45 -4.09
N VAL A 257 -14.19 -3.53 -5.42
CA VAL A 257 -12.99 -3.51 -6.26
C VAL A 257 -13.16 -2.43 -7.30
N ARG A 258 -12.24 -1.48 -7.34
CA ARG A 258 -12.32 -0.36 -8.26
C ARG A 258 -11.02 0.04 -8.91
N ASN A 259 -11.10 0.61 -10.11
CA ASN A 259 -9.97 1.18 -10.85
C ASN A 259 -8.74 0.24 -10.88
N SER A 260 -8.97 -1.07 -10.96
CA SER A 260 -7.93 -2.10 -10.79
C SER A 260 -7.85 -3.01 -12.01
N ILE A 261 -6.69 -3.62 -12.21
CA ILE A 261 -6.48 -4.65 -13.24
C ILE A 261 -6.50 -6.00 -12.53
N ILE A 262 -7.30 -6.95 -13.03
CA ILE A 262 -7.23 -8.35 -12.60
C ILE A 262 -7.13 -9.23 -13.83
N LEU A 263 -6.05 -10.00 -13.91
CA LEU A 263 -5.77 -10.88 -15.03
C LEU A 263 -5.44 -12.28 -14.53
N THR A 264 -5.94 -13.27 -15.27
CA THR A 264 -5.57 -14.67 -15.11
C THR A 264 -5.09 -15.19 -16.46
N ALA A 265 -4.00 -15.96 -16.53
CA ALA A 265 -3.62 -16.63 -17.79
C ALA A 265 -4.34 -17.98 -17.98
N GLY A 266 -5.12 -18.42 -16.99
CA GLY A 266 -5.88 -19.66 -16.97
C GLY A 266 -7.31 -19.53 -17.53
N SER A 267 -8.14 -20.55 -17.29
CA SER A 267 -9.56 -20.54 -17.68
C SER A 267 -10.51 -20.26 -16.50
N ALA A 268 -9.94 -20.10 -15.31
CA ALA A 268 -10.69 -19.72 -14.11
C ALA A 268 -11.11 -18.24 -14.22
N PRO A 269 -12.18 -17.82 -13.51
CA PRO A 269 -12.57 -16.42 -13.50
C PRO A 269 -11.49 -15.56 -12.83
N GLU A 270 -11.34 -14.32 -13.30
CA GLU A 270 -10.50 -13.32 -12.65
C GLU A 270 -11.09 -12.87 -11.30
N LEU A 271 -12.41 -12.86 -11.19
CA LEU A 271 -13.15 -12.46 -9.99
C LEU A 271 -14.32 -13.41 -9.75
N ASP A 272 -14.29 -14.15 -8.63
CA ASP A 272 -15.40 -15.01 -8.17
C ASP A 272 -15.94 -14.49 -6.82
N CYS A 273 -16.59 -13.32 -6.86
CA CYS A 273 -17.09 -12.65 -5.66
C CYS A 273 -18.52 -12.10 -5.87
N ALA A 274 -19.52 -12.88 -5.45
CA ALA A 274 -20.93 -12.57 -5.74
C ALA A 274 -21.47 -11.28 -5.08
N ASN A 275 -20.91 -10.86 -3.94
CA ASN A 275 -21.38 -9.68 -3.18
C ASN A 275 -20.37 -8.51 -3.18
N VAL A 276 -19.41 -8.52 -4.10
CA VAL A 276 -18.43 -7.44 -4.24
C VAL A 276 -18.90 -6.48 -5.33
N GLU A 277 -18.90 -5.19 -5.00
CA GLU A 277 -19.20 -4.12 -5.96
C GLU A 277 -17.96 -3.87 -6.84
N THR A 278 -18.17 -3.66 -8.14
CA THR A 278 -17.07 -3.44 -9.09
C THR A 278 -17.26 -2.17 -9.90
N GLU A 279 -16.21 -1.35 -10.03
CA GLU A 279 -16.22 -0.13 -10.85
C GLU A 279 -14.86 0.11 -11.51
N GLY A 280 -14.79 0.37 -12.82
CA GLY A 280 -13.48 0.60 -13.46
C GLY A 280 -12.52 -0.60 -13.36
N LEU A 281 -13.08 -1.82 -13.34
CA LEU A 281 -12.32 -3.08 -13.26
C LEU A 281 -11.93 -3.58 -14.65
N PHE A 282 -10.63 -3.63 -14.95
CA PHE A 282 -10.10 -4.12 -16.22
C PHE A 282 -9.77 -5.62 -16.10
N LEU A 283 -10.51 -6.43 -16.85
CA LEU A 283 -10.35 -7.88 -16.95
C LEU A 283 -9.82 -8.27 -18.34
N GLU A 284 -9.46 -9.54 -18.54
CA GLU A 284 -9.00 -10.01 -19.86
C GLU A 284 -10.06 -9.75 -20.95
N ALA A 285 -11.34 -9.91 -20.61
CA ALA A 285 -12.46 -9.65 -21.53
C ALA A 285 -12.57 -8.18 -22.00
N ASN A 286 -11.91 -7.24 -21.31
CA ASN A 286 -11.84 -5.84 -21.71
C ASN A 286 -10.68 -5.55 -22.65
N ALA A 287 -9.69 -6.45 -22.72
CA ALA A 287 -8.49 -6.24 -23.50
C ALA A 287 -8.72 -6.51 -24.99
N PRO A 288 -8.07 -5.75 -25.88
CA PRO A 288 -8.12 -5.99 -27.32
C PRO A 288 -7.39 -7.28 -27.75
N GLU A 289 -6.47 -7.77 -26.92
CA GLU A 289 -5.79 -9.04 -27.07
C GLU A 289 -5.85 -9.84 -25.77
N ALA A 290 -5.80 -11.17 -25.88
CA ALA A 290 -5.83 -12.07 -24.73
C ALA A 290 -4.54 -11.93 -23.89
N PHE A 291 -4.68 -12.03 -22.58
CA PHE A 291 -3.54 -12.10 -21.68
C PHE A 291 -3.03 -13.54 -21.61
N GLY A 292 -1.72 -13.74 -21.67
CA GLY A 292 -1.14 -15.07 -21.64
C GLY A 292 0.31 -15.06 -21.17
N GLU A 293 0.91 -16.24 -21.08
CA GLU A 293 2.30 -16.43 -20.59
C GLU A 293 3.34 -15.63 -21.40
N ASP A 294 3.09 -15.42 -22.70
CA ASP A 294 3.96 -14.65 -23.59
C ASP A 294 3.60 -13.14 -23.66
N SER A 295 2.68 -12.68 -22.81
CA SER A 295 2.26 -11.28 -22.77
C SER A 295 3.43 -10.37 -22.39
N THR A 296 3.54 -9.25 -23.11
CA THR A 296 4.54 -8.21 -22.84
C THR A 296 3.93 -6.98 -22.17
N TRP A 297 2.73 -7.10 -21.58
CA TRP A 297 2.06 -5.96 -20.94
C TRP A 297 2.86 -5.45 -19.76
N PHE A 298 3.50 -6.36 -19.03
CA PHE A 298 4.27 -6.08 -17.83
C PHE A 298 5.75 -6.43 -17.99
N VAL A 299 6.61 -5.78 -17.22
CA VAL A 299 8.06 -6.00 -17.24
C VAL A 299 8.41 -7.46 -16.92
N ASN A 300 7.91 -8.00 -15.81
CA ASN A 300 8.14 -9.40 -15.44
C ASN A 300 7.11 -9.93 -14.42
N THR A 301 6.07 -10.58 -14.94
CA THR A 301 5.01 -11.20 -14.15
C THR A 301 5.52 -12.29 -13.21
N THR A 302 6.57 -13.03 -13.59
CA THR A 302 7.13 -14.13 -12.78
C THR A 302 7.69 -13.62 -11.46
N ILE A 303 8.32 -12.44 -11.44
CA ILE A 303 8.89 -11.89 -10.19
C ILE A 303 7.98 -10.85 -9.53
N GLY A 304 6.76 -10.66 -10.04
CA GLY A 304 5.79 -9.67 -9.57
C GLY A 304 6.09 -8.24 -9.96
N ASP A 305 6.96 -8.03 -10.95
CA ASP A 305 7.21 -6.72 -11.54
C ASP A 305 6.11 -6.46 -12.58
N LEU A 306 5.05 -5.80 -12.13
CA LEU A 306 3.83 -5.53 -12.90
C LEU A 306 3.80 -4.09 -13.44
N HIS A 307 4.96 -3.42 -13.57
CA HIS A 307 5.06 -2.16 -14.29
C HIS A 307 4.72 -2.37 -15.77
N LEU A 308 3.97 -1.44 -16.35
CA LEU A 308 3.54 -1.45 -17.73
C LEU A 308 4.74 -1.14 -18.64
N THR A 309 4.92 -1.90 -19.72
CA THR A 309 6.12 -1.74 -20.57
C THR A 309 6.07 -0.57 -21.56
N GLY A 310 5.06 0.31 -21.49
CA GLY A 310 4.92 1.55 -22.29
C GLY A 310 4.92 1.40 -23.82
N ASN A 311 5.05 0.18 -24.34
CA ASN A 311 5.16 -0.08 -25.78
C ASN A 311 3.77 0.13 -26.42
N PRO A 312 3.65 0.83 -27.57
CA PRO A 312 2.35 1.14 -28.13
C PRO A 312 1.65 -0.14 -28.58
N THR A 313 0.77 -0.62 -27.71
CA THR A 313 -0.20 -1.69 -27.96
C THR A 313 -1.59 -1.10 -27.78
N GLU A 314 -2.58 -1.69 -28.43
CA GLU A 314 -3.99 -1.29 -28.23
C GLU A 314 -4.42 -1.48 -26.76
N VAL A 315 -3.75 -2.37 -26.03
CA VAL A 315 -3.97 -2.60 -24.59
C VAL A 315 -3.57 -1.38 -23.78
N PHE A 316 -2.43 -0.77 -24.10
CA PHE A 316 -1.96 0.43 -23.41
C PHE A 316 -2.97 1.58 -23.52
N ASP A 317 -3.45 1.83 -24.74
CA ASP A 317 -4.50 2.84 -24.98
C ASP A 317 -5.77 2.52 -24.18
N ALA A 318 -6.15 1.24 -24.11
CA ALA A 318 -7.32 0.81 -23.34
C ALA A 318 -7.14 1.06 -21.84
N ILE A 319 -5.99 0.74 -21.25
CA ILE A 319 -5.69 0.89 -19.82
C ILE A 319 -5.58 2.36 -19.40
N SER A 320 -4.99 3.22 -20.24
CA SER A 320 -4.68 4.63 -19.90
C SER A 320 -5.89 5.52 -19.62
N THR A 321 -7.10 5.07 -20.00
CA THR A 321 -8.34 5.84 -19.85
C THR A 321 -9.50 5.02 -19.29
N PHE A 322 -9.23 3.81 -18.80
CA PHE A 322 -10.27 2.87 -18.36
C PHE A 322 -10.88 3.25 -17.02
N ALA A 323 -10.05 3.75 -16.10
CA ALA A 323 -10.47 4.15 -14.76
C ALA A 323 -11.02 5.58 -14.78
N THR A 324 -11.85 5.91 -13.79
CA THR A 324 -12.28 7.28 -13.52
C THR A 324 -11.75 7.68 -12.16
N TRP A 325 -10.97 8.76 -12.13
CA TRP A 325 -10.43 9.27 -10.87
C TRP A 325 -11.51 9.98 -10.07
N THR A 326 -11.58 9.68 -8.77
CA THR A 326 -12.49 10.30 -7.81
C THR A 326 -11.75 10.89 -6.62
N THR A 327 -12.34 11.88 -5.97
CA THR A 327 -11.74 12.49 -4.77
C THR A 327 -11.44 11.42 -3.70
N GLY A 328 -10.19 11.37 -3.25
CA GLY A 328 -9.69 10.37 -2.30
C GLY A 328 -8.93 9.21 -2.94
N ASP A 329 -8.86 9.17 -4.27
CA ASP A 329 -7.99 8.26 -5.01
C ASP A 329 -6.51 8.63 -4.82
N PRO A 330 -5.59 7.66 -4.97
CA PRO A 330 -4.16 7.94 -4.97
C PRO A 330 -3.81 9.05 -5.98
N LEU A 331 -2.97 9.99 -5.52
CA LEU A 331 -2.45 11.08 -6.35
C LEU A 331 -1.24 10.65 -7.18
N THR A 332 -0.58 9.58 -6.76
CA THR A 332 0.53 8.96 -7.45
C THR A 332 0.27 7.48 -7.67
N ASP A 333 1.02 6.88 -8.58
CA ASP A 333 1.07 5.44 -8.78
C ASP A 333 2.15 4.79 -7.89
N ILE A 334 2.47 3.52 -8.12
CA ILE A 334 3.38 2.74 -7.26
C ILE A 334 4.83 3.26 -7.30
N ASP A 335 5.24 3.90 -8.40
CA ASP A 335 6.57 4.49 -8.57
C ASP A 335 6.64 5.94 -8.10
N GLY A 336 5.50 6.55 -7.80
CA GLY A 336 5.39 7.94 -7.38
C GLY A 336 5.03 8.89 -8.53
N ASP A 337 4.72 8.37 -9.71
CA ASP A 337 4.31 9.16 -10.86
C ASP A 337 2.90 9.70 -10.70
N LEU A 338 2.74 10.97 -11.10
CA LEU A 338 1.49 11.70 -10.87
C LEU A 338 0.34 11.13 -11.69
N ARG A 339 -0.77 10.88 -11.00
CA ARG A 339 -2.07 10.59 -11.61
C ARG A 339 -2.82 11.88 -11.89
N VAL A 340 -3.85 11.77 -12.73
CA VAL A 340 -4.88 12.82 -12.83
C VAL A 340 -5.52 13.00 -11.46
N ASN A 341 -5.73 14.23 -11.01
CA ASN A 341 -6.26 14.55 -9.68
C ASN A 341 -7.55 15.38 -9.75
N VAL A 342 -8.35 15.17 -10.80
CA VAL A 342 -9.60 15.90 -11.05
C VAL A 342 -10.75 14.90 -11.08
N ASP A 343 -11.71 15.11 -10.17
CA ASP A 343 -12.89 14.26 -10.02
C ASP A 343 -13.64 14.05 -11.35
N GLY A 344 -13.90 12.79 -11.68
CA GLY A 344 -14.59 12.37 -12.90
C GLY A 344 -13.74 12.34 -14.16
N GLN A 345 -12.43 12.61 -14.09
CA GLN A 345 -11.55 12.49 -15.26
C GLN A 345 -11.10 11.04 -15.49
N PRO A 346 -10.99 10.61 -16.76
CA PRO A 346 -10.35 9.33 -17.09
C PRO A 346 -8.89 9.29 -16.63
N THR A 347 -8.43 8.11 -16.20
CA THR A 347 -7.06 7.86 -15.76
C THR A 347 -6.66 6.40 -16.02
N PHE A 348 -5.40 6.08 -15.75
CA PHE A 348 -4.89 4.71 -15.79
C PHE A 348 -5.57 3.84 -14.73
N VAL A 349 -6.00 2.65 -15.16
CA VAL A 349 -6.44 1.57 -14.28
C VAL A 349 -5.22 0.78 -13.77
N GLY A 350 -5.31 0.23 -12.55
CA GLY A 350 -4.21 -0.52 -11.92
C GLY A 350 -3.24 0.37 -11.14
N ALA A 351 -2.20 -0.23 -10.57
CA ALA A 351 -1.26 0.44 -9.67
C ALA A 351 -0.18 1.26 -10.36
N ASP A 352 -0.10 1.19 -11.68
CA ASP A 352 0.98 1.77 -12.47
C ASP A 352 0.44 2.78 -13.48
N VAL A 353 1.18 3.86 -13.72
CA VAL A 353 1.08 4.68 -14.92
C VAL A 353 2.37 4.51 -15.69
N ALA A 354 2.30 4.22 -16.99
CA ALA A 354 3.56 4.00 -17.71
C ALA A 354 4.30 5.31 -17.97
N ASP A 355 5.63 5.21 -17.85
CA ASP A 355 6.64 6.16 -18.29
C ASP A 355 6.79 6.31 -19.82
#